data_AF-A0A5D0EJX9-F1
#
_entry.id   AF-A0A5D0EJX9-F1
#
_cell.length_a   1.000
_cell.length_b   1.000
_cell.length_c   1.000
_cell.angle_alpha   90.00
_cell.angle_beta   90.00
_cell.angle_gamma   90.00
#
_symmetry.space_group_name_H-M   'P 1'
#
loop_
_entity.id
_entity.type
_entity.pdbx_description
1 polymer ?
#
loop_
_entity_poly.entity_id
_entity_poly.type
_entity_poly.pdbx_seq_one_letter_code
_entity_poly.pdbx_strand_id
1 'polypeptide(L)'
;MEEYAKLLNTILTKVVFNHMTMFFVFLFVGFTFIPTELTLYLNAKTPAFFPDWFTLANFGSLVFGFVATMIWILSSNAIKSLINKTRCSIKANSEQAKLLELLPTLSGTEKEILALSCLGEQIWRDDFKTKIAIEKLLELKLISYGWVSNRYEVNPLIRPSLISELDKLANTHQ
;
A
#
# COMPACT_ATOMS: atom_id res chain seq x y z
N MET A 1 -7.32 -38.43 11.76
CA MET A 1 -8.67 -37.86 11.96
C MET A 1 -8.63 -36.50 12.65
N GLU A 2 -7.94 -36.39 13.80
CA GLU A 2 -7.91 -35.14 14.60
C GLU A 2 -7.20 -33.96 13.92
N GLU A 3 -6.09 -34.21 13.20
CA GLU A 3 -5.40 -33.18 12.42
C GLU A 3 -6.24 -32.67 11.25
N TYR A 4 -6.95 -33.55 10.55
CA TYR A 4 -7.89 -33.19 9.49
C TYR A 4 -9.04 -32.35 10.03
N ALA A 5 -9.58 -32.69 11.21
CA ALA A 5 -10.62 -31.90 11.86
C ALA A 5 -10.13 -30.51 12.27
N LYS A 6 -8.89 -30.38 12.79
CA LYS A 6 -8.28 -29.08 13.08
C LYS A 6 -8.04 -28.24 11.83
N LEU A 7 -7.61 -28.86 10.74
CA LEU A 7 -7.36 -28.19 9.46
C LEU A 7 -8.69 -27.73 8.84
N LEU A 8 -9.71 -28.60 8.83
CA LEU A 8 -11.06 -28.28 8.39
C LEU A 8 -11.69 -27.17 9.23
N ASN A 9 -11.56 -27.24 10.56
CA ASN A 9 -12.06 -26.21 11.46
C ASN A 9 -11.32 -24.89 11.22
N THR A 10 -10.00 -24.91 11.07
CA THR A 10 -9.22 -23.69 10.76
C THR A 10 -9.64 -23.06 9.44
N ILE A 11 -9.91 -23.86 8.40
CA ILE A 11 -10.44 -23.38 7.12
C ILE A 11 -11.84 -22.76 7.33
N LEU A 12 -12.74 -23.45 8.02
CA LEU A 12 -14.09 -22.95 8.33
C LEU A 12 -14.08 -21.68 9.19
N THR A 13 -13.27 -21.60 10.24
CA THR A 13 -13.29 -20.45 11.15
C THR A 13 -12.53 -19.25 10.60
N LYS A 14 -11.39 -19.44 9.90
CA LYS A 14 -10.60 -18.31 9.40
C LYS A 14 -10.94 -17.86 7.99
N VAL A 15 -11.17 -18.80 7.07
CA VAL A 15 -11.40 -18.49 5.65
C VAL A 15 -12.87 -18.17 5.43
N VAL A 16 -13.73 -19.03 5.98
CA VAL A 16 -15.17 -18.94 5.70
C VAL A 16 -15.79 -17.78 6.49
N PHE A 17 -15.60 -17.60 7.80
CA PHE A 17 -16.25 -16.46 8.52
C PHE A 17 -15.92 -15.05 8.02
N ASN A 18 -14.67 -14.76 7.62
CA ASN A 18 -14.29 -13.41 7.14
C ASN A 18 -14.65 -13.17 5.67
N HIS A 19 -14.80 -14.23 4.88
CA HIS A 19 -15.15 -14.14 3.46
C HIS A 19 -16.46 -14.87 3.13
N MET A 20 -17.30 -15.07 4.14
CA MET A 20 -18.49 -15.93 4.13
C MET A 20 -19.42 -15.55 2.99
N THR A 21 -19.69 -14.25 2.89
CA THR A 21 -20.53 -13.68 1.84
C THR A 21 -19.99 -13.99 0.45
N MET A 22 -18.68 -13.83 0.23
CA MET A 22 -18.07 -14.11 -1.07
C MET A 22 -18.00 -15.62 -1.35
N PHE A 23 -17.75 -16.43 -0.33
CA PHE A 23 -17.83 -17.89 -0.44
C PHE A 23 -19.23 -18.33 -0.87
N PHE A 24 -20.29 -17.80 -0.24
CA PHE A 24 -21.67 -18.10 -0.65
C PHE A 24 -21.99 -17.61 -2.06
N VAL A 25 -21.46 -16.45 -2.48
CA VAL A 25 -21.59 -15.97 -3.86
C VAL A 25 -20.91 -16.93 -4.84
N PHE A 26 -19.68 -17.37 -4.58
CA PHE A 26 -18.99 -18.33 -5.45
C PHE A 26 -19.66 -19.70 -5.46
N LEU A 27 -20.17 -20.13 -4.31
CA LEU A 27 -20.94 -21.35 -4.20
C LEU A 27 -22.23 -21.25 -5.02
N PHE A 28 -22.98 -20.15 -4.90
CA PHE A 28 -24.16 -19.87 -5.72
C PHE A 28 -23.82 -19.89 -7.22
N VAL A 29 -22.71 -19.26 -7.62
CA VAL A 29 -22.24 -19.31 -9.02
C VAL A 29 -21.93 -20.75 -9.44
N GLY A 30 -21.20 -21.50 -8.61
CA GLY A 30 -20.85 -22.89 -8.86
C GLY A 30 -22.05 -23.83 -8.97
N PHE A 31 -23.17 -23.53 -8.31
CA PHE A 31 -24.41 -24.30 -8.43
C PHE A 31 -25.29 -23.84 -9.60
N THR A 32 -25.38 -22.53 -9.84
CA THR A 32 -26.31 -21.97 -10.83
C THR A 32 -25.77 -22.06 -12.25
N PHE A 33 -24.45 -21.99 -12.41
CA PHE A 33 -23.78 -21.95 -13.71
C PHE A 33 -23.00 -23.23 -14.04
N ILE A 34 -23.20 -24.31 -13.29
CA ILE A 34 -22.65 -25.60 -13.69
C ILE A 34 -23.32 -26.05 -15.01
N PRO A 35 -22.54 -26.41 -16.05
CA PRO A 35 -23.12 -26.88 -17.30
C PRO A 35 -23.96 -28.14 -17.08
N THR A 36 -25.10 -28.22 -17.77
CA THR A 36 -26.03 -29.35 -17.64
C THR A 36 -25.37 -30.65 -18.06
N GLU A 37 -24.52 -30.61 -19.10
CA GLU A 37 -23.77 -31.76 -19.61
C GLU A 37 -22.79 -32.30 -18.56
N LEU A 38 -22.11 -31.39 -17.84
CA LEU A 38 -21.18 -31.75 -16.78
C LEU A 38 -21.93 -32.33 -15.57
N THR A 39 -23.09 -31.77 -15.25
CA THR A 39 -23.95 -32.26 -14.17
C THR A 39 -24.44 -33.68 -14.47
N LEU A 40 -24.91 -33.94 -15.68
CA LEU A 40 -25.35 -35.28 -16.12
C LEU A 40 -24.20 -36.30 -16.05
N TYR A 41 -23.01 -35.91 -16.51
CA TYR A 41 -21.83 -36.77 -16.45
C TYR A 41 -21.40 -37.09 -15.01
N LEU A 42 -21.35 -36.09 -14.13
CA LEU A 42 -20.91 -36.25 -12.75
C LEU A 42 -21.94 -36.99 -11.89
N ASN A 43 -23.23 -36.72 -12.08
CA ASN A 43 -24.30 -37.39 -11.34
C ASN A 43 -24.34 -38.89 -11.66
N ALA A 44 -24.20 -39.28 -12.94
CA ALA A 44 -24.14 -40.69 -13.33
C ALA A 44 -22.91 -41.43 -12.76
N LYS A 45 -21.85 -40.70 -12.42
CA LYS A 45 -20.62 -41.23 -11.79
C LYS A 45 -20.58 -41.05 -10.28
N THR A 46 -21.67 -40.59 -9.67
CA THR A 46 -21.74 -40.41 -8.22
C THR A 46 -21.69 -41.79 -7.55
N PRO A 47 -20.67 -42.07 -6.71
CA PRO A 47 -20.56 -43.35 -6.04
C PRO A 47 -21.71 -43.60 -5.05
N ALA A 48 -22.09 -44.87 -4.85
CA ALA A 48 -23.19 -45.26 -3.97
C ALA A 48 -22.99 -44.94 -2.46
N PHE A 49 -21.81 -44.46 -2.07
CA PHE A 49 -21.55 -44.00 -0.70
C PHE A 49 -21.88 -42.51 -0.48
N PHE A 50 -22.19 -41.77 -1.54
CA PHE A 50 -22.70 -40.41 -1.41
C PHE A 50 -24.18 -40.43 -0.98
N PRO A 51 -24.62 -39.50 -0.12
CA PRO A 51 -26.04 -39.34 0.17
C PRO A 51 -26.85 -38.98 -1.08
N ASP A 52 -28.10 -39.44 -1.16
CA ASP A 52 -28.98 -39.19 -2.32
C ASP A 52 -29.19 -37.69 -2.63
N TRP A 53 -29.06 -36.83 -1.62
CA TRP A 53 -29.19 -35.38 -1.74
C TRP A 53 -27.86 -34.66 -2.10
N PHE A 54 -26.73 -35.37 -2.09
CA PHE A 54 -25.41 -34.80 -2.33
C PHE A 54 -24.70 -35.53 -3.46
N THR A 55 -24.71 -34.97 -4.67
CA THR A 55 -24.07 -35.60 -5.83
C THR A 55 -22.62 -35.16 -6.01
N LEU A 56 -21.89 -35.85 -6.88
CA LEU A 56 -20.53 -35.46 -7.26
C LEU A 56 -20.47 -34.06 -7.90
N ALA A 57 -21.54 -33.64 -8.58
CA ALA A 57 -21.68 -32.27 -9.09
C ALA A 57 -21.71 -31.25 -7.94
N ASN A 58 -22.50 -31.53 -6.89
CA ASN A 58 -22.59 -30.66 -5.71
C ASN A 58 -21.23 -30.54 -4.99
N PHE A 59 -20.48 -31.64 -4.92
CA PHE A 59 -19.12 -31.64 -4.40
C PHE A 59 -18.18 -30.79 -5.27
N GLY A 60 -18.28 -30.88 -6.60
CA GLY A 60 -17.54 -30.04 -7.53
C GLY A 60 -17.80 -28.55 -7.33
N SER A 61 -19.07 -28.15 -7.19
CA SER A 61 -19.46 -26.76 -6.90
C SER A 61 -18.91 -26.27 -5.56
N LEU A 62 -18.85 -27.14 -4.56
CA LEU A 62 -18.29 -26.84 -3.23
C LEU A 62 -16.76 -26.65 -3.29
N VAL A 63 -16.05 -27.52 -4.03
CA VAL A 63 -14.61 -27.37 -4.30
C VAL A 63 -14.33 -26.07 -5.06
N PHE A 64 -15.13 -25.76 -6.09
CA PHE A 64 -15.04 -24.50 -6.81
C PHE A 64 -15.20 -23.30 -5.88
N GLY A 65 -16.21 -23.31 -5.01
CA GLY A 65 -16.43 -22.25 -4.02
C GLY A 65 -15.21 -22.00 -3.13
N PHE A 66 -14.55 -23.07 -2.65
CA PHE A 66 -13.33 -22.94 -1.85
C PHE A 66 -12.16 -22.36 -2.66
N VAL A 67 -11.90 -22.88 -3.86
CA VAL A 67 -10.80 -22.42 -4.72
C VAL A 67 -11.00 -20.95 -5.11
N ALA A 68 -12.21 -20.58 -5.53
CA ALA A 68 -12.55 -19.20 -5.88
C ALA A 68 -12.39 -18.26 -4.68
N THR A 69 -12.78 -18.71 -3.48
CA THR A 69 -12.59 -17.94 -2.25
C THR A 69 -11.11 -17.75 -1.90
N MET A 70 -10.27 -18.77 -2.09
CA MET A 70 -8.82 -18.64 -1.91
C MET A 70 -8.22 -17.60 -2.88
N ILE A 71 -8.61 -17.65 -4.16
CA ILE A 71 -8.17 -16.67 -5.17
C ILE A 71 -8.63 -15.25 -4.81
N TRP A 72 -9.87 -15.12 -4.32
CA TRP A 72 -10.41 -13.84 -3.85
C TRP A 72 -9.61 -13.26 -2.70
N ILE A 73 -9.25 -14.07 -1.71
CA ILE A 73 -8.47 -13.63 -0.56
C ILE A 73 -7.11 -13.08 -1.01
N LEU A 74 -6.40 -13.84 -1.84
CA LEU A 74 -5.09 -13.43 -2.38
C LEU A 74 -5.20 -12.12 -3.17
N SER A 75 -6.20 -12.03 -4.05
CA SER A 75 -6.46 -10.84 -4.87
C SER A 75 -6.81 -9.62 -4.01
N SER A 76 -7.69 -9.79 -3.02
CA SER A 76 -8.15 -8.69 -2.17
C SER A 76 -7.02 -8.09 -1.33
N ASN A 77 -6.09 -8.92 -0.85
CA ASN A 77 -4.92 -8.48 -0.11
C ASN A 77 -3.93 -7.74 -1.01
N ALA A 78 -3.70 -8.23 -2.23
CA ALA A 78 -2.87 -7.55 -3.22
C ALA A 78 -3.45 -6.18 -3.62
N ILE A 79 -4.75 -6.11 -3.88
CA ILE A 79 -5.45 -4.87 -4.24
C ILE A 79 -5.39 -3.86 -3.09
N LYS A 80 -5.65 -4.28 -1.85
CA LYS A 80 -5.54 -3.39 -0.67
C LYS A 80 -4.13 -2.81 -0.51
N SER A 81 -3.11 -3.65 -0.68
CA SER A 81 -1.70 -3.22 -0.65
C SER A 81 -1.42 -2.17 -1.73
N LEU A 82 -1.86 -2.44 -2.96
CA LEU A 82 -1.68 -1.53 -4.09
C LEU A 82 -2.40 -0.20 -3.85
N ILE A 83 -3.67 -0.21 -3.45
CA ILE A 83 -4.45 0.99 -3.16
C ILE A 83 -3.79 1.83 -2.06
N ASN A 84 -3.32 1.19 -0.98
CA ASN A 84 -2.64 1.90 0.10
C ASN A 84 -1.33 2.53 -0.40
N LYS A 85 -0.55 1.80 -1.19
CA LYS A 85 0.69 2.33 -1.79
C LYS A 85 0.41 3.52 -2.70
N THR A 86 -0.61 3.43 -3.56
CA THR A 86 -0.99 4.51 -4.47
C THR A 86 -1.54 5.72 -3.70
N ARG A 87 -2.36 5.51 -2.67
CA ARG A 87 -2.89 6.59 -1.84
C ARG A 87 -1.79 7.32 -1.07
N CYS A 88 -0.84 6.59 -0.50
CA CYS A 88 0.34 7.17 0.16
C CYS A 88 1.20 7.95 -0.84
N SER A 89 1.42 7.40 -2.04
CA SER A 89 2.16 8.08 -3.11
C SER A 89 1.46 9.36 -3.59
N ILE A 90 0.15 9.34 -3.79
CA ILE A 90 -0.62 10.55 -4.18
C ILE A 90 -0.54 11.62 -3.09
N LYS A 91 -0.68 11.22 -1.82
CA LYS A 91 -0.57 12.17 -0.70
C LYS A 91 0.83 12.78 -0.65
N ALA A 92 1.88 11.95 -0.76
CA ALA A 92 3.26 12.41 -0.81
C ALA A 92 3.51 13.35 -2.00
N ASN A 93 3.00 13.04 -3.19
CA ASN A 93 3.11 13.90 -4.37
C ASN A 93 2.37 15.23 -4.19
N SER A 94 1.20 15.23 -3.53
CA SER A 94 0.46 16.45 -3.25
C SER A 94 1.16 17.36 -2.23
N GLU A 95 1.79 16.76 -1.22
CA GLU A 95 2.58 17.49 -0.22
C GLU A 95 3.87 18.00 -0.85
N GLN A 96 4.54 17.19 -1.68
CA GLN A 96 5.70 17.60 -2.46
C GLN A 96 5.37 18.79 -3.36
N ALA A 97 4.26 18.78 -4.11
CA ALA A 97 3.87 19.88 -4.98
C ALA A 97 3.65 21.19 -4.20
N LYS A 98 2.97 21.12 -3.04
CA LYS A 98 2.78 22.27 -2.16
C LYS A 98 4.10 22.82 -1.61
N LEU A 99 5.01 21.94 -1.20
CA LEU A 99 6.32 22.36 -0.69
C LEU A 99 7.19 22.96 -1.80
N LEU A 100 7.13 22.41 -3.02
CA LEU A 100 7.82 22.97 -4.19
C LEU A 100 7.28 24.35 -4.58
N GLU A 101 5.98 24.60 -4.45
CA GLU A 101 5.36 25.91 -4.69
C GLU A 101 5.83 26.98 -3.68
N LEU A 102 6.20 26.56 -2.46
CA LEU A 102 6.73 27.46 -1.44
C LEU A 102 8.19 27.85 -1.67
N LEU A 103 9.00 26.99 -2.32
CA LEU A 103 10.42 27.26 -2.61
C LEU A 103 10.70 28.61 -3.29
N PRO A 104 9.99 29.02 -4.36
CA PRO A 104 10.25 30.30 -5.02
C PRO A 104 9.93 31.50 -4.12
N THR A 105 8.98 31.37 -3.19
CA THR A 105 8.52 32.43 -2.28
C THR A 105 9.48 32.71 -1.10
N LEU A 106 10.47 31.84 -0.90
CA LEU A 106 11.46 32.00 0.16
C LEU A 106 12.40 33.18 -0.08
N SER A 107 12.81 33.83 1.01
CA SER A 107 13.82 34.90 0.98
C SER A 107 15.21 34.37 0.62
N GLY A 108 16.12 35.24 0.17
CA GLY A 108 17.48 34.83 -0.23
C GLY A 108 18.23 34.08 0.88
N THR A 109 18.10 34.54 2.13
CA THR A 109 18.69 33.89 3.32
C THR A 109 18.06 32.54 3.65
N GLU A 110 16.75 32.37 3.42
CA GLU A 110 16.06 31.09 3.61
C GLU A 110 16.53 30.06 2.59
N LYS A 111 16.74 30.47 1.33
CA LYS A 111 17.25 29.60 0.26
C LYS A 111 18.69 29.15 0.53
N GLU A 112 19.53 30.04 1.05
CA GLU A 112 20.91 29.73 1.45
C GLU A 112 20.95 28.70 2.59
N ILE A 113 20.16 28.91 3.65
CA ILE A 113 20.04 27.97 4.78
C ILE A 113 19.49 26.61 4.32
N LEU A 114 18.56 26.60 3.37
CA LEU A 114 18.01 25.37 2.80
C LEU A 114 19.06 24.60 1.98
N ALA A 115 19.90 25.31 1.20
CA ALA A 115 21.01 24.73 0.45
C ALA A 115 22.08 24.14 1.37
N LEU A 116 22.49 24.89 2.41
CA LEU A 116 23.43 24.43 3.44
C LEU A 116 22.90 23.20 4.18
N SER A 117 21.60 23.18 4.52
CA SER A 117 20.94 22.02 5.12
C SER A 117 20.91 20.81 4.17
N CYS A 118 20.78 21.04 2.85
CA CYS A 118 20.77 19.98 1.84
C CYS A 118 22.16 19.33 1.69
N LEU A 119 23.22 20.14 1.76
CA LEU A 119 24.63 19.72 1.77
C LEU A 119 25.05 19.08 3.10
N GLY A 120 24.19 19.16 4.12
CA GLY A 120 24.45 18.61 5.45
C GLY A 120 25.44 19.44 6.26
N GLU A 121 25.64 20.71 5.91
CA GLU A 121 26.51 21.61 6.65
C GLU A 121 25.89 22.06 7.98
N GLN A 122 26.75 22.36 8.94
CA GLN A 122 26.31 22.82 10.25
C GLN A 122 26.02 24.32 10.21
N ILE A 123 24.77 24.70 10.45
CA ILE A 123 24.31 26.09 10.39
C ILE A 123 24.44 26.71 11.79
N TRP A 124 25.34 27.69 11.91
CA TRP A 124 25.59 28.44 13.14
C TRP A 124 24.47 29.46 13.39
N ARG A 125 23.94 29.50 14.63
CA ARG A 125 22.77 30.32 15.01
C ARG A 125 23.17 31.70 15.55
N ASP A 126 24.25 32.28 15.05
CA ASP A 126 24.84 33.47 15.68
C ASP A 126 24.15 34.78 15.24
N ASP A 127 23.49 34.79 14.07
CA ASP A 127 22.76 35.95 13.56
C ASP A 127 21.23 35.80 13.78
N PHE A 128 20.59 36.90 14.21
CA PHE A 128 19.15 36.99 14.45
C PHE A 128 18.34 36.73 13.17
N LYS A 129 18.84 37.16 12.01
CA LYS A 129 18.21 36.89 10.71
C LYS A 129 18.20 35.40 10.38
N THR A 130 19.31 34.71 10.62
CA THR A 130 19.46 33.26 10.40
C THR A 130 18.52 32.47 11.32
N LYS A 131 18.36 32.91 12.57
CA LYS A 131 17.44 32.28 13.52
C LYS A 131 15.98 32.38 13.07
N ILE A 132 15.52 33.56 12.64
CA ILE A 132 14.16 33.76 12.12
C ILE A 132 13.91 32.91 10.87
N ALA A 133 14.88 32.89 9.94
CA ALA A 133 14.76 32.10 8.72
C ALA A 133 14.64 30.60 9.01
N ILE A 134 15.41 30.08 9.98
CA ILE A 134 15.30 28.67 10.43
C ILE A 134 13.94 28.37 11.06
N GLU A 135 13.46 29.23 11.96
CA GLU A 135 12.16 29.05 12.61
C GLU A 135 11.02 29.02 11.57
N LYS A 136 11.08 29.91 10.58
CA LYS A 136 10.12 29.95 9.48
C LYS A 136 10.21 28.71 8.57
N LEU A 137 11.41 28.22 8.27
CA LEU A 137 11.59 26.98 7.49
C LEU A 137 11.10 25.73 8.24
N LEU A 138 11.21 25.71 9.57
CA LEU A 138 10.65 24.67 10.44
C LEU A 138 9.12 24.74 10.46
N GLU A 139 8.54 25.94 10.58
CA GLU A 139 7.08 26.15 10.54
C GLU A 139 6.49 25.70 9.20
N LEU A 140 7.17 26.00 8.10
CA LEU A 140 6.81 25.57 6.75
C LEU A 140 7.09 24.07 6.48
N LYS A 141 7.65 23.33 7.44
CA LYS A 141 8.01 21.90 7.33
C LYS A 141 8.96 21.57 6.16
N LEU A 142 9.77 22.56 5.76
CA LEU A 142 10.78 22.41 4.71
C LEU A 142 12.06 21.77 5.27
N ILE A 143 12.38 22.07 6.52
CA ILE A 143 13.46 21.44 7.28
C ILE A 143 12.92 20.80 8.55
N SER A 144 13.66 19.84 9.08
CA SER A 144 13.40 19.18 10.36
C SER A 144 14.70 19.09 11.15
N TYR A 145 14.64 19.17 12.46
CA TYR A 145 15.83 19.02 13.28
C TYR A 145 16.06 17.55 13.62
N GLY A 146 17.12 16.97 13.07
CA GLY A 146 17.53 15.60 13.32
C GLY A 146 18.19 15.49 14.68
N TRP A 147 17.51 14.88 15.65
CA TRP A 147 18.07 14.63 16.97
C TRP A 147 19.31 13.72 16.93
N VAL A 148 19.35 12.80 15.98
CA VAL A 148 20.46 11.84 15.80
C VAL A 148 21.67 12.50 15.14
N SER A 149 21.44 13.33 14.14
CA SER A 149 22.49 14.00 13.37
C SER A 149 22.95 15.32 14.00
N ASN A 150 22.20 15.84 14.97
CA ASN A 150 22.36 17.18 15.56
C ASN A 150 22.43 18.28 14.48
N ARG A 151 21.71 18.08 13.36
CA ARG A 151 21.72 18.95 12.17
C ARG A 151 20.30 19.16 11.66
N TYR A 152 20.14 20.18 10.83
CA TYR A 152 18.89 20.38 10.10
C TYR A 152 18.88 19.52 8.85
N GLU A 153 17.84 18.71 8.72
CA GLU A 153 17.61 17.83 7.60
C GLU A 153 16.46 18.38 6.76
N VAL A 154 16.72 18.54 5.46
CA VAL A 154 15.71 18.94 4.49
C VAL A 154 14.68 17.84 4.34
N ASN A 155 13.41 18.22 4.18
CA ASN A 155 12.33 17.28 3.99
C ASN A 155 12.64 16.34 2.80
N PRO A 156 12.61 15.01 3.01
CA PRO A 156 13.01 14.04 2.00
C PRO A 156 12.16 14.10 0.72
N LEU A 157 10.95 14.68 0.77
CA LEU A 157 10.10 14.87 -0.40
C LEU A 157 10.65 15.92 -1.39
N ILE A 158 11.32 16.96 -0.89
CA ILE A 158 11.86 18.06 -1.72
C ILE A 158 13.37 17.95 -1.96
N ARG A 159 14.07 17.13 -1.15
CA ARG A 159 15.52 16.92 -1.25
C ARG A 159 15.99 16.57 -2.67
N PRO A 160 15.36 15.65 -3.42
CA PRO A 160 15.82 15.32 -4.78
C PRO A 160 15.70 16.50 -5.76
N SER A 161 14.62 17.27 -5.65
CA SER A 161 14.38 18.45 -6.49
C SER A 161 15.41 19.55 -6.20
N LEU A 162 15.71 19.79 -4.93
CA LEU A 162 16.73 20.75 -4.52
C LEU A 162 18.14 20.35 -4.94
N ILE A 163 18.49 19.06 -4.84
CA ILE A 163 19.77 18.56 -5.36
C ILE A 163 19.87 18.82 -6.87
N SER A 164 18.78 18.59 -7.62
CA SER A 164 18.78 18.86 -9.07
C SER A 164 18.93 20.35 -9.42
N GLU A 165 18.39 21.25 -8.60
CA GLU A 165 18.57 22.70 -8.78
C GLU A 165 19.99 23.15 -8.42
N LEU A 166 20.54 22.62 -7.32
CA LEU A 166 21.93 22.87 -6.93
C LEU A 166 22.93 22.36 -7.97
N ASP A 167 22.68 21.18 -8.55
CA ASP A 167 23.52 20.61 -9.61
C ASP A 167 23.44 21.43 -10.90
N LYS A 168 22.25 21.94 -11.26
CA LYS A 168 22.12 22.91 -12.37
C LYS A 168 22.94 24.17 -12.10
N LEU A 169 22.82 24.76 -10.92
CA LEU A 169 23.57 25.97 -10.56
C LEU A 169 25.08 25.73 -10.60
N ALA A 170 25.56 24.59 -10.09
CA ALA A 170 26.98 24.22 -10.15
C ALA A 170 27.49 24.07 -11.59
N ASN A 171 26.72 23.45 -12.47
CA ASN A 171 27.09 23.25 -13.88
C ASN A 171 26.90 24.50 -14.77
N THR A 172 26.20 25.55 -14.29
CA THR A 172 26.07 26.82 -15.04
C THR A 172 27.27 27.75 -14.83
N HIS A 173 28.14 27.44 -13.86
CA HIS A 173 29.35 28.21 -13.53
C HIS A 173 30.65 27.60 -14.12
N GLN A 174 30.53 26.67 -15.06
CA GLN A 174 31.64 26.04 -15.78
C GLN A 174 31.69 26.48 -17.24
#